data_AF-A0A9P1ML21-F1
#
_entry.id   AF-A0A9P1ML21-F1
#
_cell.length_a   1.000
_cell.length_b   1.000
_cell.length_c   1.000
_cell.angle_alpha   90.00
_cell.angle_beta   90.00
_cell.angle_gamma   90.00
#
_symmetry.space_group_name_H-M   'P 1'
#
loop_
_entity.id
_entity.type
_entity.pdbx_description
1 polymer ?
#
loop_
_entity_poly.entity_id
_entity_poly.type
_entity_poly.pdbx_seq_one_letter_code
_entity_poly.pdbx_strand_id
1 'polypeptide(L)'
;MMIARSEQHNVARDSSLSSSPRLEMMMDESQPSAGLNCALFVESNKCRWRNSGDDELDWAPVNRVSTSEQWFPYLEVQTYPDQYAGALVSGPRQGWEGGRLESDLVPCIGSSLKLTATVWRSKNSDQGNEPKLQVCTRNQGEERMPLINCADFEIRNGIPMSVDVPVANDPQLPAQVIINGYNFIGPSGGAIFLQDIIIEGTTSCSTEQVDETIHNFARDENTQSLLDEQSTEAVLGKLKNNYQSLVSLENRKLSASSSHVRPIPLVNGMSELQDTKPTLVPPSMASELARSSANAGPSIPTLFETCIALSCNPSDLNCKFWRSSGPNLWEIGSTNRAANPLTGVPYGPGTAQKYLVASFLNNVVNNYILVSDILQVPSTDTFFCFYEYFATEGLTLSICTSEMDCFYSKNNLTIALKENRKWNIRCTRLPEGVYRIRVIAENRGKNKGEVGFLPIRLSRDPDGLDFIC
;
A
#
# COMPACT_ATOMS: atom_id res chain seq x y z
N MET A 1 -35.47 -50.07 52.82
CA MET A 1 -36.14 -50.51 51.57
C MET A 1 -35.04 -50.62 50.51
N MET A 2 -35.04 -51.72 49.78
CA MET A 2 -33.99 -52.33 48.93
C MET A 2 -32.99 -51.39 48.23
N ILE A 3 -31.72 -51.82 48.11
CA ILE A 3 -31.10 -52.25 46.84
C ILE A 3 -29.83 -53.07 47.14
N ALA A 4 -29.62 -54.06 46.28
CA ALA A 4 -28.75 -55.23 46.43
C ALA A 4 -27.25 -54.97 46.23
N ARG A 5 -26.44 -55.86 46.81
CA ARG A 5 -25.06 -56.18 46.41
C ARG A 5 -25.09 -57.36 45.42
N SER A 6 -24.29 -57.29 44.36
CA SER A 6 -23.73 -58.47 43.70
C SER A 6 -22.43 -58.10 42.97
N GLU A 7 -21.51 -59.05 42.97
CA GLU A 7 -20.07 -58.94 42.81
C GLU A 7 -19.58 -59.00 41.36
N GLN A 8 -18.31 -58.62 41.22
CA GLN A 8 -17.49 -58.66 40.01
C GLN A 8 -17.12 -60.09 39.60
N HIS A 9 -16.97 -60.33 38.30
CA HIS A 9 -16.01 -61.29 37.75
C HIS A 9 -15.41 -60.79 36.43
N ASN A 10 -14.08 -60.68 36.40
CA ASN A 10 -13.22 -60.53 35.23
C ASN A 10 -12.72 -61.93 34.78
N VAL A 11 -12.71 -62.25 33.48
CA VAL A 11 -11.63 -62.99 32.78
C VAL A 11 -11.64 -62.61 31.28
N ALA A 12 -10.46 -62.67 30.67
CA ALA A 12 -9.98 -62.01 29.46
C ALA A 12 -10.12 -62.78 28.12
N ARG A 13 -9.90 -62.00 27.03
CA ARG A 13 -9.29 -62.29 25.71
C ARG A 13 -9.89 -63.41 24.83
N ASP A 14 -10.34 -63.02 23.64
CA ASP A 14 -9.79 -63.60 22.40
C ASP A 14 -9.90 -62.64 21.20
N SER A 15 -8.95 -62.77 20.28
CA SER A 15 -8.69 -61.92 19.11
C SER A 15 -9.06 -62.64 17.81
N SER A 16 -9.72 -61.95 16.86
CA SER A 16 -9.46 -62.15 15.41
C SER A 16 -10.15 -61.09 14.53
N LEU A 17 -9.41 -60.70 13.50
CA LEU A 17 -9.73 -59.73 12.46
C LEU A 17 -10.86 -60.20 11.51
N SER A 18 -11.65 -59.26 11.01
CA SER A 18 -12.16 -59.25 9.63
C SER A 18 -12.57 -57.82 9.22
N SER A 19 -12.37 -57.51 7.95
CA SER A 19 -12.14 -56.22 7.30
C SER A 19 -13.38 -55.55 6.66
N SER A 20 -13.51 -54.22 6.85
CA SER A 20 -13.95 -53.09 5.95
C SER A 20 -15.18 -53.21 4.99
N PRO A 21 -15.75 -52.11 4.40
CA PRO A 21 -15.58 -50.64 4.59
C PRO A 21 -16.89 -49.77 4.64
N ARG A 22 -16.76 -48.55 5.21
CA ARG A 22 -17.09 -47.18 4.71
C ARG A 22 -18.43 -46.82 3.99
N LEU A 23 -18.87 -45.57 4.27
CA LEU A 23 -20.00 -44.72 3.75
C LEU A 23 -21.25 -44.75 4.65
N GLU A 24 -21.80 -43.63 5.17
CA GLU A 24 -21.87 -42.27 4.63
C GLU A 24 -21.58 -41.19 5.68
N MET A 25 -20.84 -40.19 5.23
CA MET A 25 -20.72 -38.85 5.80
C MET A 25 -22.00 -38.07 5.50
N MET A 26 -22.65 -37.50 6.51
CA MET A 26 -23.31 -36.20 6.34
C MET A 26 -22.30 -35.16 6.81
N MET A 27 -21.59 -34.57 5.85
CA MET A 27 -20.83 -33.35 6.08
C MET A 27 -21.81 -32.26 6.47
N ASP A 28 -21.61 -31.75 7.68
CA ASP A 28 -22.13 -30.48 8.15
C ASP A 28 -21.73 -29.39 7.15
N GLU A 29 -22.73 -28.66 6.69
CA GLU A 29 -22.63 -27.52 5.79
C GLU A 29 -21.80 -26.44 6.52
N SER A 30 -20.50 -26.40 6.25
CA SER A 30 -19.55 -25.56 6.99
C SER A 30 -19.90 -24.08 6.82
N GLN A 31 -20.53 -23.48 7.83
CA GLN A 31 -20.76 -22.04 7.90
C GLN A 31 -19.40 -21.31 7.92
N PRO A 32 -19.07 -20.52 6.88
CA PRO A 32 -17.81 -19.75 6.85
C PRO A 32 -17.73 -18.65 7.92
N SER A 33 -18.86 -18.35 8.59
CA SER A 33 -19.01 -17.25 9.56
C SER A 33 -18.41 -17.53 10.94
N ALA A 34 -18.27 -18.81 11.35
CA ALA A 34 -17.87 -19.14 12.72
C ALA A 34 -16.42 -18.72 13.07
N GLY A 35 -15.54 -18.61 12.07
CA GLY A 35 -14.15 -18.17 12.25
C GLY A 35 -13.91 -16.66 12.13
N LEU A 36 -14.90 -15.92 11.63
CA LEU A 36 -14.82 -14.47 11.39
C LEU A 36 -15.43 -13.64 12.51
N ASN A 37 -16.28 -14.24 13.34
CA ASN A 37 -16.88 -13.56 14.48
C ASN A 37 -15.86 -13.31 15.59
N CYS A 38 -15.87 -12.11 16.15
CA CYS A 38 -14.97 -11.70 17.21
C CYS A 38 -15.68 -10.78 18.19
N ALA A 39 -16.03 -11.32 19.36
CA ALA A 39 -16.68 -10.55 20.42
C ALA A 39 -15.69 -9.55 21.07
N LEU A 40 -14.52 -10.05 21.48
CA LEU A 40 -13.47 -9.27 22.17
C LEU A 40 -12.08 -9.71 21.71
N PHE A 41 -11.11 -8.81 21.80
CA PHE A 41 -9.71 -9.00 21.39
C PHE A 41 -8.89 -9.67 22.51
N VAL A 42 -9.35 -10.85 22.95
CA VAL A 42 -8.68 -11.68 23.97
C VAL A 42 -8.23 -12.99 23.34
N GLU A 43 -7.05 -13.48 23.72
CA GLU A 43 -6.48 -14.75 23.24
C GLU A 43 -7.43 -15.95 23.45
N SER A 44 -8.24 -15.94 24.52
CA SER A 44 -9.24 -16.97 24.80
C SER A 44 -10.46 -16.95 23.89
N ASN A 45 -10.75 -15.83 23.22
CA ASN A 45 -11.95 -15.65 22.39
C ASN A 45 -11.77 -16.13 20.94
N LYS A 46 -10.60 -16.69 20.60
CA LYS A 46 -10.28 -17.18 19.23
C LYS A 46 -10.53 -16.14 18.14
N CYS A 47 -10.44 -14.84 18.46
CA CYS A 47 -10.50 -13.77 17.48
C CYS A 47 -9.31 -13.91 16.52
N ARG A 48 -9.57 -14.17 15.24
CA ARG A 48 -8.53 -14.45 14.25
C ARG A 48 -8.10 -13.25 13.42
N TRP A 49 -8.71 -12.10 13.68
CA TRP A 49 -8.39 -10.84 13.02
C TRP A 49 -6.97 -10.38 13.38
N ARG A 50 -6.26 -9.80 12.42
CA ARG A 50 -4.84 -9.41 12.55
C ARG A 50 -4.59 -8.02 12.00
N ASN A 51 -3.63 -7.31 12.57
CA ASN A 51 -3.12 -6.08 11.95
C ASN A 51 -2.41 -6.41 10.64
N SER A 52 -2.48 -5.50 9.67
CA SER A 52 -1.78 -5.64 8.38
C SER A 52 -0.24 -5.64 8.52
N GLY A 53 0.28 -4.98 9.56
CA GLY A 53 1.72 -4.86 9.85
C GLY A 53 2.44 -3.73 9.11
N ASP A 54 1.78 -3.10 8.13
CA ASP A 54 2.34 -2.03 7.30
C ASP A 54 1.73 -0.64 7.57
N ASP A 55 0.71 -0.57 8.42
CA ASP A 55 -0.01 0.69 8.74
C ASP A 55 0.63 1.47 9.90
N GLU A 56 0.27 2.75 10.05
CA GLU A 56 0.81 3.61 11.10
C GLU A 56 0.27 3.28 12.50
N LEU A 57 -0.96 2.75 12.57
CA LEU A 57 -1.64 2.40 13.80
C LEU A 57 -2.02 0.93 13.83
N ASP A 58 -1.78 0.30 14.97
CA ASP A 58 -2.21 -1.07 15.23
C ASP A 58 -3.46 -1.08 16.10
N TRP A 59 -4.38 -1.99 15.77
CA TRP A 59 -5.46 -2.37 16.66
C TRP A 59 -4.89 -3.19 17.82
N ALA A 60 -5.23 -2.79 19.04
CA ALA A 60 -4.86 -3.52 20.25
C ALA A 60 -5.97 -3.40 21.30
N PRO A 61 -6.13 -4.37 22.22
CA PRO A 61 -7.17 -4.28 23.24
C PRO A 61 -6.94 -3.06 24.14
N VAL A 62 -8.02 -2.41 24.59
CA VAL A 62 -8.00 -1.19 25.42
C VAL A 62 -6.99 -1.28 26.56
N ASN A 63 -6.97 -2.40 27.31
CA ASN A 63 -6.06 -2.61 28.43
C ASN A 63 -4.56 -2.72 28.07
N ARG A 64 -4.22 -2.89 26.79
CA ARG A 64 -2.84 -2.88 26.27
C ARG A 64 -2.44 -1.54 25.67
N VAL A 65 -3.38 -0.60 25.50
CA VAL A 65 -3.14 0.74 24.95
C VAL A 65 -3.30 1.76 26.07
N SER A 66 -2.18 2.19 26.66
CA SER A 66 -2.15 3.10 27.82
C SER A 66 -2.83 4.46 27.60
N THR A 67 -3.00 4.86 26.34
CA THR A 67 -3.64 6.11 25.91
C THR A 67 -5.09 5.93 25.48
N SER A 68 -5.73 4.78 25.73
CA SER A 68 -7.14 4.57 25.37
C SER A 68 -8.10 5.34 26.26
N GLU A 69 -7.95 5.22 27.58
CA GLU A 69 -8.92 5.74 28.55
C GLU A 69 -9.03 7.27 28.54
N GLN A 70 -7.96 7.98 28.14
CA GLN A 70 -8.00 9.44 27.96
C GLN A 70 -9.04 9.89 26.91
N TRP A 71 -9.47 8.99 26.02
CA TRP A 71 -10.47 9.29 25.00
C TRP A 71 -11.91 9.10 25.45
N PHE A 72 -12.16 8.42 26.57
CA PHE A 72 -13.52 8.12 27.06
C PHE A 72 -14.38 9.38 27.27
N PRO A 73 -13.88 10.50 27.83
CA PRO A 73 -14.66 11.73 27.94
C PRO A 73 -15.15 12.28 26.60
N TYR A 74 -14.43 12.01 25.50
CA TYR A 74 -14.74 12.47 24.16
C TYR A 74 -15.68 11.54 23.39
N LEU A 75 -16.09 10.41 23.98
CA LEU A 75 -17.06 9.51 23.36
C LEU A 75 -18.50 10.00 23.55
N GLU A 76 -18.76 10.89 24.51
CA GLU A 76 -20.08 11.47 24.82
C GLU A 76 -21.19 10.40 25.04
N VAL A 77 -20.84 9.28 25.68
CA VAL A 77 -21.75 8.16 25.97
C VAL A 77 -21.74 7.79 27.45
N GLN A 78 -22.76 7.01 27.85
CA GLN A 78 -22.86 6.42 29.19
C GLN A 78 -22.25 5.01 29.26
N THR A 79 -22.21 4.30 28.12
CA THR A 79 -21.63 2.95 28.01
C THR A 79 -20.29 3.02 27.29
N TYR A 80 -19.23 2.78 28.04
CA TYR A 80 -17.86 2.77 27.52
C TYR A 80 -17.49 1.42 26.90
N PRO A 81 -16.51 1.40 25.98
CA PRO A 81 -15.94 0.16 25.47
C PRO A 81 -15.41 -0.72 26.61
N ASP A 82 -15.51 -2.04 26.46
CA ASP A 82 -14.90 -2.99 27.39
C ASP A 82 -13.35 -2.88 27.36
N GLN A 83 -12.68 -3.26 28.46
CA GLN A 83 -11.22 -3.28 28.56
C GLN A 83 -10.53 -4.20 27.52
N TYR A 84 -11.28 -5.09 26.88
CA TYR A 84 -10.83 -5.98 25.80
C TYR A 84 -11.41 -5.61 24.42
N ALA A 85 -12.11 -4.49 24.30
CA ALA A 85 -12.47 -3.94 22.99
C ALA A 85 -11.20 -3.57 22.21
N GLY A 86 -11.23 -3.71 20.89
CA GLY A 86 -10.14 -3.28 20.03
C GLY A 86 -10.09 -1.75 19.99
N ALA A 87 -8.94 -1.17 20.30
CA ALA A 87 -8.69 0.26 20.27
C ALA A 87 -7.71 0.58 19.14
N LEU A 88 -8.06 1.60 18.37
CA LEU A 88 -7.19 2.23 17.38
C LEU A 88 -7.05 3.70 17.76
N VAL A 89 -5.87 4.08 18.27
CA VAL A 89 -5.66 5.38 18.92
C VAL A 89 -4.53 6.13 18.25
N SER A 90 -4.81 7.36 17.81
CA SER A 90 -3.85 8.30 17.26
C SER A 90 -3.56 9.43 18.25
N GLY A 91 -2.33 9.95 18.21
CA GLY A 91 -1.92 11.13 18.96
C GLY A 91 -2.11 12.45 18.19
N PRO A 92 -1.70 13.60 18.76
CA PRO A 92 -1.77 14.91 18.11
C PRO A 92 -0.88 14.99 16.85
N ARG A 93 -1.43 14.66 15.68
CA ARG A 93 -0.73 14.58 14.38
C ARG A 93 -1.67 14.94 13.21
N GLN A 94 -1.12 15.04 11.99
CA GLN A 94 -1.80 15.59 10.80
C GLN A 94 -2.94 14.72 10.20
N GLY A 95 -3.41 13.67 10.90
CA GLY A 95 -4.69 13.00 10.61
C GLY A 95 -4.77 11.96 9.50
N TRP A 96 -3.64 11.46 9.06
CA TRP A 96 -3.47 10.55 7.93
C TRP A 96 -3.03 9.15 8.35
N GLU A 97 -2.75 8.98 9.64
CA GLU A 97 -2.51 7.68 10.24
C GLU A 97 -3.78 6.84 10.12
N GLY A 98 -3.64 5.58 9.75
CA GLY A 98 -4.73 4.63 9.72
C GLY A 98 -4.29 3.29 10.29
N GLY A 99 -5.24 2.38 10.44
CA GLY A 99 -4.95 1.02 10.85
C GLY A 99 -5.97 0.04 10.31
N ARG A 100 -5.49 -1.03 9.69
CA ARG A 100 -6.31 -2.08 9.12
C ARG A 100 -6.29 -3.33 9.99
N LEU A 101 -7.47 -3.86 10.20
CA LEU A 101 -7.70 -5.15 10.82
C LEU A 101 -8.22 -6.12 9.76
N GLU A 102 -7.47 -7.18 9.49
CA GLU A 102 -7.69 -8.13 8.41
C GLU A 102 -8.22 -9.46 8.94
N SER A 103 -9.24 -10.01 8.29
CA SER A 103 -9.78 -11.33 8.61
C SER A 103 -8.90 -12.46 8.07
N ASP A 104 -9.14 -13.69 8.52
CA ASP A 104 -8.71 -14.88 7.79
C ASP A 104 -9.32 -14.89 6.37
N LEU A 105 -8.72 -15.66 5.46
CA LEU A 105 -9.24 -15.85 4.11
C LEU A 105 -10.60 -16.57 4.13
N VAL A 106 -11.54 -16.00 3.40
CA VAL A 106 -12.84 -16.60 3.08
C VAL A 106 -12.75 -17.16 1.66
N PRO A 107 -13.32 -18.34 1.36
CA PRO A 107 -13.19 -18.97 0.04
C PRO A 107 -13.63 -18.08 -1.13
N CYS A 108 -14.65 -17.26 -0.94
CA CYS A 108 -15.09 -16.25 -1.89
C CYS A 108 -16.00 -15.22 -1.20
N ILE A 109 -16.17 -14.03 -1.80
CA ILE A 109 -17.09 -12.99 -1.31
C ILE A 109 -17.86 -12.41 -2.52
N GLY A 110 -18.97 -13.05 -2.89
CA GLY A 110 -19.74 -12.70 -4.09
C GLY A 110 -20.99 -11.85 -3.88
N SER A 111 -21.59 -11.90 -2.69
CA SER A 111 -22.64 -11.02 -2.15
C SER A 111 -23.32 -11.74 -0.97
N SER A 112 -24.08 -11.02 -0.15
CA SER A 112 -24.87 -11.48 1.02
C SER A 112 -24.19 -11.54 2.39
N LEU A 113 -22.90 -11.18 2.49
CA LEU A 113 -22.27 -11.02 3.80
C LEU A 113 -22.63 -9.65 4.40
N LYS A 114 -22.99 -9.66 5.67
CA LYS A 114 -23.30 -8.48 6.47
C LYS A 114 -22.42 -8.47 7.71
N LEU A 115 -21.72 -7.37 7.92
CA LEU A 115 -20.89 -7.15 9.11
C LEU A 115 -21.66 -6.28 10.09
N THR A 116 -21.86 -6.78 11.29
CA THR A 116 -22.40 -6.04 12.45
C THR A 116 -21.29 -5.84 13.46
N ALA A 117 -21.15 -4.65 14.01
CA ALA A 117 -20.20 -4.36 15.08
C ALA A 117 -20.68 -3.21 15.96
N THR A 118 -20.23 -3.18 17.21
CA THR A 118 -20.41 -2.03 18.10
C THR A 118 -19.15 -1.18 18.07
N VAL A 119 -19.31 0.09 17.69
CA VAL A 119 -18.18 0.99 17.46
C VAL A 119 -18.37 2.28 18.24
N TRP A 120 -17.25 2.82 18.76
CA TRP A 120 -17.18 4.18 19.28
C TRP A 120 -16.10 4.96 18.54
N ARG A 121 -16.31 6.27 18.40
CA ARG A 121 -15.28 7.21 17.97
C ARG A 121 -15.23 8.42 18.88
N SER A 122 -14.03 8.95 19.07
CA SER A 122 -13.84 10.25 19.71
C SER A 122 -14.48 11.36 18.89
N LYS A 123 -15.23 12.23 19.57
CA LYS A 123 -15.72 13.49 19.02
C LYS A 123 -14.58 14.50 18.93
N ASN A 124 -14.59 15.27 17.84
CA ASN A 124 -13.72 16.43 17.65
C ASN A 124 -14.58 17.69 17.55
N SER A 125 -14.01 18.84 17.91
CA SER A 125 -14.71 20.14 17.92
C SER A 125 -15.25 20.56 16.55
N ASP A 126 -14.62 20.09 15.48
CA ASP A 126 -14.98 20.40 14.11
C ASP A 126 -15.69 19.21 13.45
N GLN A 127 -16.90 19.45 12.93
CA GLN A 127 -17.66 18.44 12.20
C GLN A 127 -16.88 17.99 10.95
N GLY A 128 -16.74 16.67 10.78
CA GLY A 128 -16.00 16.07 9.66
C GLY A 128 -14.58 15.62 9.98
N ASN A 129 -13.99 16.09 11.08
CA ASN A 129 -12.65 15.71 11.54
C ASN A 129 -12.67 14.50 12.50
N GLU A 130 -13.81 13.86 12.67
CA GLU A 130 -13.96 12.69 13.53
C GLU A 130 -13.39 11.44 12.83
N PRO A 131 -12.81 10.49 13.57
CA PRO A 131 -12.36 9.22 13.00
C PRO A 131 -13.49 8.50 12.25
N LYS A 132 -13.12 7.83 11.16
CA LYS A 132 -14.02 7.09 10.28
C LYS A 132 -13.58 5.63 10.20
N LEU A 133 -14.55 4.77 9.91
CA LEU A 133 -14.35 3.34 9.76
C LEU A 133 -14.96 2.89 8.43
N GLN A 134 -14.25 2.04 7.71
CA GLN A 134 -14.71 1.40 6.48
C GLN A 134 -14.56 -0.11 6.59
N VAL A 135 -15.46 -0.83 5.92
CA VAL A 135 -15.35 -2.28 5.71
C VAL A 135 -15.06 -2.50 4.25
N CYS A 136 -13.96 -3.19 3.97
CA CYS A 136 -13.49 -3.46 2.63
C CYS A 136 -13.27 -4.94 2.37
N THR A 137 -13.12 -5.30 1.09
CA THR A 137 -12.70 -6.64 0.68
C THR A 137 -11.50 -6.62 -0.23
N ARG A 138 -10.63 -7.63 -0.10
CA ARG A 138 -9.40 -7.78 -0.89
C ARG A 138 -9.21 -9.24 -1.27
N ASN A 139 -8.99 -9.54 -2.56
CA ASN A 139 -8.66 -10.90 -2.98
C ASN A 139 -7.24 -11.30 -2.55
N GLN A 140 -6.99 -12.60 -2.39
CA GLN A 140 -5.66 -13.11 -2.04
C GLN A 140 -4.63 -12.74 -3.13
N GLY A 141 -3.48 -12.18 -2.71
CA GLY A 141 -2.42 -11.74 -3.63
C GLY A 141 -2.69 -10.39 -4.30
N GLU A 142 -3.78 -9.71 -3.96
CA GLU A 142 -4.04 -8.36 -4.40
C GLU A 142 -3.25 -7.35 -3.54
N GLU A 143 -2.16 -6.80 -4.10
CA GLU A 143 -1.35 -5.76 -3.45
C GLU A 143 -1.86 -4.33 -3.70
N ARG A 144 -3.08 -4.17 -4.26
CA ARG A 144 -3.58 -2.85 -4.65
C ARG A 144 -3.83 -1.97 -3.43
N MET A 145 -3.14 -0.84 -3.40
CA MET A 145 -3.44 0.32 -2.56
C MET A 145 -3.95 1.45 -3.48
N PRO A 146 -5.01 2.18 -3.09
CA PRO A 146 -5.79 2.04 -1.86
C PRO A 146 -6.77 0.85 -1.92
N LEU A 147 -7.40 0.53 -0.79
CA LEU A 147 -8.53 -0.40 -0.75
C LEU A 147 -9.68 0.16 -1.61
N ILE A 148 -10.18 -0.63 -2.57
CA ILE A 148 -11.14 -0.17 -3.59
C ILE A 148 -12.58 -0.61 -3.35
N ASN A 149 -12.78 -1.82 -2.82
CA ASN A 149 -14.12 -2.35 -2.52
C ASN A 149 -14.44 -2.06 -1.06
N CYS A 150 -14.82 -0.82 -0.76
CA CYS A 150 -15.07 -0.34 0.60
C CYS A 150 -16.49 0.22 0.75
N ALA A 151 -17.09 -0.03 1.91
CA ALA A 151 -18.31 0.61 2.36
C ALA A 151 -18.02 1.38 3.66
N ASP A 152 -18.53 2.61 3.75
CA ASP A 152 -18.46 3.38 4.99
C ASP A 152 -19.29 2.71 6.08
N PHE A 153 -18.69 2.54 7.26
CA PHE A 153 -19.38 2.03 8.43
C PHE A 153 -19.92 3.22 9.24
N GLU A 154 -21.25 3.34 9.34
CA GLU A 154 -21.87 4.37 10.17
C GLU A 154 -21.58 4.10 11.65
N ILE A 155 -20.94 5.06 12.33
CA ILE A 155 -20.63 4.94 13.76
C ILE A 155 -21.67 5.69 14.57
N ARG A 156 -22.37 4.94 15.42
CA ARG A 156 -23.17 5.47 16.52
C ARG A 156 -22.60 4.93 17.82
N ASN A 157 -21.92 5.80 18.57
CA ASN A 157 -21.14 5.39 19.73
C ASN A 157 -21.92 4.45 20.66
N GLY A 158 -21.43 3.21 20.80
CA GLY A 158 -22.01 2.19 21.68
C GLY A 158 -23.30 1.53 21.22
N ILE A 159 -23.71 1.77 19.97
CA ILE A 159 -24.88 1.14 19.35
C ILE A 159 -24.36 0.18 18.26
N PRO A 160 -24.77 -1.11 18.28
CA PRO A 160 -24.45 -2.03 17.20
C PRO A 160 -25.01 -1.53 15.87
N MET A 161 -24.14 -1.40 14.87
CA MET A 161 -24.49 -1.00 13.52
C MET A 161 -24.09 -2.10 12.55
N SER A 162 -24.73 -2.13 11.38
CA SER A 162 -24.41 -3.11 10.35
C SER A 162 -24.14 -2.45 9.01
N VAL A 163 -23.26 -3.07 8.22
CA VAL A 163 -22.98 -2.69 6.84
C VAL A 163 -22.91 -3.95 5.97
N ASP A 164 -23.33 -3.83 4.72
CA ASP A 164 -23.10 -4.89 3.74
C ASP A 164 -21.61 -4.95 3.41
N VAL A 165 -21.04 -6.15 3.45
CA VAL A 165 -19.64 -6.36 3.07
C VAL A 165 -19.55 -6.22 1.55
N PRO A 166 -18.70 -5.32 1.03
CA PRO A 166 -18.52 -5.16 -0.41
C PRO A 166 -18.16 -6.48 -1.10
N VAL A 167 -18.54 -6.60 -2.37
CA VAL A 167 -18.15 -7.75 -3.19
C VAL A 167 -16.65 -7.65 -3.50
N ALA A 168 -15.93 -8.77 -3.43
CA ALA A 168 -14.52 -8.81 -3.82
C ALA A 168 -14.36 -8.56 -5.33
N ASN A 169 -13.17 -8.11 -5.76
CA ASN A 169 -12.92 -7.82 -7.18
C ASN A 169 -13.15 -9.04 -8.07
N ASP A 170 -12.69 -10.20 -7.59
CA ASP A 170 -13.10 -11.49 -8.10
C ASP A 170 -14.01 -12.17 -7.05
N PRO A 171 -15.33 -12.20 -7.31
CA PRO A 171 -16.34 -12.84 -6.45
C PRO A 171 -16.13 -14.32 -6.18
N GLN A 172 -15.29 -15.02 -6.96
CA GLN A 172 -15.10 -16.47 -6.90
C GLN A 172 -13.75 -16.89 -6.30
N LEU A 173 -12.82 -15.96 -6.12
CA LEU A 173 -11.52 -16.23 -5.54
C LEU A 173 -11.47 -15.96 -4.03
N PRO A 174 -10.55 -16.60 -3.30
CA PRO A 174 -10.33 -16.34 -1.88
C PRO A 174 -10.11 -14.85 -1.62
N ALA A 175 -10.76 -14.32 -0.58
CA ALA A 175 -10.71 -12.92 -0.22
C ALA A 175 -10.76 -12.72 1.30
N GLN A 176 -10.28 -11.57 1.77
CA GLN A 176 -10.35 -11.15 3.17
C GLN A 176 -11.33 -9.99 3.31
N VAL A 177 -11.97 -9.91 4.48
CA VAL A 177 -12.67 -8.71 4.95
C VAL A 177 -11.67 -7.87 5.73
N ILE A 178 -11.65 -6.57 5.48
CA ILE A 178 -10.73 -5.61 6.09
C ILE A 178 -11.55 -4.52 6.77
N ILE A 179 -11.29 -4.28 8.05
CA ILE A 179 -11.84 -3.13 8.77
C ILE A 179 -10.75 -2.06 8.82
N ASN A 180 -11.00 -0.91 8.18
CA ASN A 180 -10.04 0.17 8.01
C ASN A 180 -10.48 1.40 8.84
N GLY A 181 -9.70 1.76 9.86
CA GLY A 181 -9.90 2.99 10.63
C GLY A 181 -9.00 4.12 10.14
N TYR A 182 -9.54 5.32 9.92
CA TYR A 182 -8.82 6.47 9.37
C TYR A 182 -9.42 7.81 9.84
N ASN A 183 -8.91 8.93 9.29
CA ASN A 183 -9.43 10.29 9.50
C ASN A 183 -9.21 10.85 10.93
N PHE A 184 -8.05 10.59 11.53
CA PHE A 184 -7.69 11.05 12.88
C PHE A 184 -7.21 12.52 12.91
N ILE A 185 -7.89 13.42 12.19
CA ILE A 185 -7.44 14.80 11.87
C ILE A 185 -7.51 15.77 13.05
N GLY A 186 -8.11 15.37 14.18
CA GLY A 186 -8.22 16.21 15.37
C GLY A 186 -6.88 16.75 15.86
N PRO A 187 -6.83 17.95 16.45
CA PRO A 187 -5.59 18.54 16.97
C PRO A 187 -4.94 17.70 18.07
N SER A 188 -5.74 16.87 18.76
CA SER A 188 -5.28 15.90 19.77
C SER A 188 -5.16 14.47 19.22
N GLY A 189 -5.45 14.25 17.94
CA GLY A 189 -5.63 12.93 17.33
C GLY A 189 -7.08 12.46 17.40
N GLY A 190 -7.25 11.16 17.65
CA GLY A 190 -8.57 10.57 17.89
C GLY A 190 -8.46 9.09 18.27
N ALA A 191 -9.61 8.49 18.57
CA ALA A 191 -9.72 7.07 18.86
C ALA A 191 -10.93 6.45 18.18
N ILE A 192 -10.79 5.20 17.75
CA ILE A 192 -11.87 4.29 17.39
C ILE A 192 -11.79 3.09 18.33
N PHE A 193 -12.94 2.66 18.86
CA PHE A 193 -13.07 1.43 19.63
C PHE A 193 -14.05 0.50 18.94
N LEU A 194 -13.74 -0.80 18.89
CA LEU A 194 -14.45 -1.82 18.13
C LEU A 194 -14.66 -3.06 18.99
N GLN A 195 -15.89 -3.57 19.03
CA GLN A 195 -16.24 -4.83 19.68
C GLN A 195 -17.39 -5.53 18.94
N ASP A 196 -17.67 -6.79 19.32
CA ASP A 196 -18.83 -7.55 18.84
C ASP A 196 -18.89 -7.66 17.31
N ILE A 197 -17.77 -7.94 16.66
CA ILE A 197 -17.70 -8.18 15.22
C ILE A 197 -18.45 -9.48 14.91
N ILE A 198 -19.55 -9.37 14.17
CA ILE A 198 -20.40 -10.48 13.77
C ILE A 198 -20.56 -10.40 12.25
N ILE A 199 -20.18 -11.46 11.54
CA ILE A 199 -20.40 -11.63 10.10
C ILE A 199 -21.50 -12.66 9.90
N GLU A 200 -22.59 -12.24 9.26
CA GLU A 200 -23.74 -13.07 8.89
C GLU A 200 -23.86 -13.15 7.38
N GLY A 201 -24.48 -14.22 6.87
CA GLY A 201 -24.68 -14.45 5.44
C GLY A 201 -24.08 -15.77 4.96
N THR A 202 -24.21 -16.05 3.68
CA THR A 202 -23.71 -17.27 3.05
C THR A 202 -22.80 -16.94 1.87
N THR A 203 -21.75 -17.74 1.68
CA THR A 203 -20.89 -17.62 0.50
C THR A 203 -21.29 -18.69 -0.50
N SER A 204 -22.01 -18.32 -1.56
CA SER A 204 -22.31 -19.22 -2.67
C SER A 204 -21.24 -19.10 -3.75
N CYS A 205 -20.11 -19.78 -3.53
CA CYS A 205 -19.05 -19.87 -4.53
C CYS A 205 -19.47 -20.90 -5.59
N SER A 206 -19.39 -20.56 -6.88
CA SER A 206 -19.63 -21.53 -7.95
C SER A 206 -18.54 -22.60 -7.88
N THR A 207 -18.94 -23.84 -7.66
CA THR A 207 -18.04 -24.99 -7.42
C THR A 207 -17.24 -25.44 -8.64
N GLU A 208 -17.23 -24.70 -9.75
CA GLU A 208 -16.56 -25.15 -10.98
C GLU A 208 -15.02 -24.95 -11.01
N GLN A 209 -14.39 -24.37 -9.98
CA GLN A 209 -12.91 -24.23 -9.96
C GLN A 209 -12.22 -24.48 -8.61
N VAL A 210 -12.91 -25.00 -7.60
CA VAL A 210 -12.30 -25.23 -6.27
C VAL A 210 -11.55 -26.58 -6.18
N ASP A 211 -11.71 -27.48 -7.16
CA ASP A 211 -11.19 -28.86 -7.08
C ASP A 211 -9.73 -29.04 -7.58
N GLU A 212 -9.12 -28.04 -8.23
CA GLU A 212 -7.71 -28.15 -8.70
C GLU A 212 -6.67 -27.53 -7.76
N THR A 213 -7.07 -26.67 -6.81
CA THR A 213 -6.10 -26.02 -5.90
C THR A 213 -6.00 -26.69 -4.53
N ILE A 214 -7.05 -27.38 -4.06
CA ILE A 214 -7.03 -28.05 -2.74
C ILE A 214 -6.38 -29.45 -2.81
N HIS A 215 -6.41 -30.12 -3.97
CA HIS A 215 -5.82 -31.46 -4.10
C HIS A 215 -4.32 -31.51 -4.41
N ASN A 216 -3.68 -30.39 -4.76
CA ASN A 216 -2.24 -30.35 -5.06
C ASN A 216 -1.33 -30.11 -3.84
N PHE A 217 -1.87 -29.79 -2.66
CA PHE A 217 -1.06 -29.63 -1.43
C PHE A 217 -1.09 -30.83 -0.48
N ALA A 218 -1.92 -31.85 -0.76
CA ALA A 218 -1.98 -33.08 0.05
C ALA A 218 -1.13 -34.23 -0.53
N ARG A 219 -0.30 -33.97 -1.57
CA ARG A 219 0.47 -35.01 -2.26
C ARG A 219 2.00 -34.83 -2.24
N ASP A 220 2.52 -33.81 -1.55
CA ASP A 220 3.97 -33.60 -1.40
C ASP A 220 4.54 -33.99 -0.02
N GLU A 221 3.76 -34.63 0.85
CA GLU A 221 4.25 -35.16 2.14
C GLU A 221 4.55 -36.68 2.15
N ASN A 222 4.67 -37.34 1.00
CA ASN A 222 5.01 -38.77 0.98
C ASN A 222 6.00 -39.21 -0.09
N THR A 223 6.90 -38.31 -0.53
CA THR A 223 8.03 -38.70 -1.37
C THR A 223 9.32 -37.99 -0.96
N GLN A 224 9.64 -38.00 0.34
CA GLN A 224 10.98 -37.65 0.83
C GLN A 224 11.38 -38.52 2.04
N SER A 225 11.13 -39.83 1.98
CA SER A 225 11.80 -40.80 2.84
C SER A 225 12.38 -41.91 1.98
N LEU A 226 13.64 -41.72 1.59
CA LEU A 226 14.63 -42.69 1.09
C LEU A 226 15.50 -41.97 0.07
N LEU A 227 16.52 -41.27 0.57
CA LEU A 227 17.89 -41.16 0.04
C LEU A 227 18.60 -40.07 0.86
N ASP A 228 18.73 -40.34 2.16
CA ASP A 228 19.76 -39.73 3.00
C ASP A 228 20.76 -40.86 3.28
N GLU A 229 21.80 -40.94 2.44
CA GLU A 229 23.11 -41.55 2.74
C GLU A 229 24.01 -41.43 1.51
N GLN A 230 24.46 -40.21 1.20
CA GLN A 230 25.77 -39.89 0.58
C GLN A 230 25.79 -38.42 0.11
N SER A 231 26.40 -37.54 0.91
CA SER A 231 27.32 -36.46 0.48
C SER A 231 27.34 -35.25 1.43
N THR A 232 27.60 -35.47 2.72
CA THR A 232 27.94 -34.42 3.70
C THR A 232 29.45 -34.10 3.74
N GLU A 233 30.15 -34.18 2.60
CA GLU A 233 31.56 -33.73 2.46
C GLU A 233 31.83 -32.78 1.28
N ALA A 234 30.86 -32.48 0.40
CA ALA A 234 31.12 -31.69 -0.81
C ALA A 234 30.78 -30.19 -0.71
N VAL A 235 30.11 -29.73 0.36
CA VAL A 235 29.64 -28.33 0.45
C VAL A 235 30.46 -27.48 1.45
N LEU A 236 31.18 -28.11 2.38
CA LEU A 236 32.07 -27.38 3.32
C LEU A 236 33.42 -26.95 2.71
N GLY A 237 33.73 -27.40 1.49
CA GLY A 237 34.95 -27.06 0.75
C GLY A 237 34.85 -25.81 -0.13
N LYS A 238 33.65 -25.25 -0.35
CA LYS A 238 33.45 -24.09 -1.27
C LYS A 238 33.13 -22.77 -0.57
N LEU A 239 32.91 -22.76 0.73
CA LEU A 239 32.69 -21.54 1.53
C LEU A 239 33.94 -21.00 2.24
N LYS A 240 35.11 -21.67 2.11
CA LYS A 240 36.37 -21.22 2.72
C LYS A 240 37.30 -20.41 1.81
N ASN A 241 36.99 -20.25 0.52
CA ASN A 241 37.90 -19.57 -0.42
C ASN A 241 37.55 -18.12 -0.79
N ASN A 242 36.45 -17.55 -0.28
CA ASN A 242 36.09 -16.14 -0.56
C ASN A 242 36.28 -15.17 0.61
N TYR A 243 36.74 -15.65 1.78
CA TYR A 243 36.99 -14.80 2.96
C TYR A 243 38.46 -14.43 3.21
N GLN A 244 39.39 -14.80 2.31
CA GLN A 244 40.82 -14.42 2.41
C GLN A 244 41.30 -13.40 1.36
N SER A 245 40.42 -12.89 0.49
CA SER A 245 40.80 -11.90 -0.55
C SER A 245 40.35 -10.46 -0.26
N LEU A 246 39.77 -10.18 0.92
CA LEU A 246 39.27 -8.84 1.28
C LEU A 246 39.94 -8.21 2.53
N VAL A 247 41.01 -8.82 3.07
CA VAL A 247 41.73 -8.29 4.25
C VAL A 247 43.15 -7.78 3.89
N SER A 248 43.48 -7.62 2.61
CA SER A 248 44.81 -7.17 2.16
C SER A 248 44.86 -5.80 1.45
N LEU A 249 43.80 -4.99 1.51
CA LEU A 249 43.78 -3.63 0.90
C LEU A 249 43.67 -2.46 1.89
N GLU A 250 43.69 -2.71 3.20
CA GLU A 250 43.60 -1.66 4.23
C GLU A 250 44.88 -1.55 5.09
N ASN A 251 46.04 -1.59 4.45
CA ASN A 251 47.31 -1.20 5.07
C ASN A 251 48.30 -0.72 4.00
N ARG A 252 48.09 0.49 3.47
CA ARG A 252 49.13 1.35 2.86
C ARG A 252 48.50 2.68 2.41
N LYS A 253 48.42 3.65 3.32
CA LYS A 253 48.42 5.08 2.97
C LYS A 253 48.78 5.93 4.19
N LEU A 254 50.06 5.93 4.53
CA LEU A 254 50.73 7.04 5.20
C LEU A 254 52.09 7.25 4.53
N SER A 255 52.40 8.51 4.27
CA SER A 255 53.66 9.11 3.78
C SER A 255 53.92 9.24 2.25
N ALA A 256 53.80 10.50 1.82
CA ALA A 256 54.83 11.31 1.15
C ALA A 256 55.19 11.14 -0.35
N SER A 257 54.82 12.20 -1.10
CA SER A 257 55.68 13.05 -1.95
C SER A 257 56.00 12.69 -3.41
N SER A 258 55.77 13.73 -4.24
CA SER A 258 56.60 14.24 -5.35
C SER A 258 56.58 13.60 -6.76
N SER A 259 56.11 14.45 -7.68
CA SER A 259 56.68 14.85 -9.00
C SER A 259 56.51 14.01 -10.29
N HIS A 260 56.11 14.78 -11.34
CA HIS A 260 56.32 14.67 -12.80
C HIS A 260 55.26 13.89 -13.64
N VAL A 261 54.41 14.56 -14.45
CA VAL A 261 54.62 15.11 -15.84
C VAL A 261 54.88 13.95 -16.83
N ARG A 262 54.06 13.59 -17.84
CA ARG A 262 53.46 14.34 -18.99
C ARG A 262 52.38 13.46 -19.70
N PRO A 263 51.59 13.99 -20.68
CA PRO A 263 50.34 13.42 -21.23
C PRO A 263 50.42 12.94 -22.71
N ILE A 264 49.22 12.62 -23.30
CA ILE A 264 48.81 12.57 -24.75
C ILE A 264 48.57 11.13 -25.29
N PRO A 265 47.64 10.83 -26.26
CA PRO A 265 46.82 11.70 -27.13
C PRO A 265 45.29 11.44 -27.26
N LEU A 266 44.61 12.51 -27.70
CA LEU A 266 43.40 12.50 -28.53
C LEU A 266 43.69 11.98 -29.95
N VAL A 267 42.74 11.28 -30.56
CA VAL A 267 42.68 11.09 -32.02
C VAL A 267 41.34 11.62 -32.54
N ASN A 268 41.44 12.61 -33.42
CA ASN A 268 40.39 13.15 -34.28
C ASN A 268 40.10 12.21 -35.46
N GLY A 269 38.87 12.25 -35.96
CA GLY A 269 38.51 11.72 -37.28
C GLY A 269 37.12 12.22 -37.72
N MET A 270 37.09 13.38 -38.39
CA MET A 270 35.94 13.87 -39.16
C MET A 270 35.83 13.12 -40.50
N SER A 271 34.60 12.86 -40.96
CA SER A 271 34.20 12.97 -42.37
C SER A 271 32.69 13.15 -42.49
N GLU A 272 32.29 14.35 -42.94
CA GLU A 272 31.12 14.67 -43.77
C GLU A 272 31.25 13.95 -45.14
N LEU A 273 30.29 13.76 -46.05
CA LEU A 273 28.91 14.17 -46.31
C LEU A 273 28.48 13.27 -47.49
N GLN A 274 27.21 12.84 -47.60
CA GLN A 274 26.43 12.96 -48.85
C GLN A 274 25.01 12.40 -48.76
N ASP A 275 24.11 13.21 -49.32
CA ASP A 275 22.68 13.03 -49.54
C ASP A 275 22.28 11.72 -50.22
N THR A 276 21.13 11.17 -49.83
CA THR A 276 20.17 10.59 -50.79
C THR A 276 18.73 10.63 -50.27
N LYS A 277 17.87 11.09 -51.17
CA LYS A 277 16.42 11.38 -51.15
C LYS A 277 15.52 10.18 -50.77
N PRO A 278 14.32 10.42 -50.20
CA PRO A 278 13.35 9.36 -49.88
C PRO A 278 12.60 8.86 -51.12
N THR A 279 12.53 7.54 -51.29
CA THR A 279 11.77 6.86 -52.35
C THR A 279 10.49 6.27 -51.79
N LEU A 280 9.37 6.70 -52.37
CA LEU A 280 8.02 6.15 -52.23
C LEU A 280 7.95 4.68 -52.67
N VAL A 281 7.28 3.83 -51.88
CA VAL A 281 6.82 2.51 -52.30
C VAL A 281 5.28 2.47 -52.21
N PRO A 282 4.56 1.99 -53.26
CA PRO A 282 3.10 2.01 -53.35
C PRO A 282 2.40 0.85 -52.62
N PRO A 283 1.07 0.91 -52.43
CA PRO A 283 0.30 -0.03 -51.63
C PRO A 283 -0.31 -1.14 -52.48
N SER A 284 -0.11 -2.41 -52.12
CA SER A 284 -1.13 -3.47 -52.23
C SER A 284 -0.55 -4.80 -51.76
N MET A 285 -1.02 -5.30 -50.62
CA MET A 285 -1.35 -6.71 -50.36
C MET A 285 -2.05 -6.76 -49.01
N ALA A 286 -3.31 -6.32 -49.03
CA ALA A 286 -4.29 -6.58 -47.98
C ALA A 286 -5.23 -7.68 -48.50
N SER A 287 -5.75 -8.46 -47.56
CA SER A 287 -6.72 -9.56 -47.70
C SER A 287 -6.14 -10.94 -47.92
N GLU A 288 -5.75 -11.58 -46.81
CA GLU A 288 -6.28 -12.88 -46.38
C GLU A 288 -5.58 -13.30 -45.08
N LEU A 289 -6.14 -12.85 -43.95
CA LEU A 289 -6.07 -13.46 -42.61
C LEU A 289 -6.91 -12.57 -41.68
N ALA A 290 -8.18 -12.42 -42.03
CA ALA A 290 -9.20 -11.79 -41.19
C ALA A 290 -10.31 -12.81 -40.97
N ARG A 291 -10.17 -13.63 -39.92
CA ARG A 291 -11.27 -14.23 -39.17
C ARG A 291 -10.70 -14.89 -37.91
N SER A 292 -11.28 -14.52 -36.77
CA SER A 292 -10.97 -14.96 -35.40
C SER A 292 -9.90 -14.16 -34.63
N SER A 293 -10.20 -12.90 -34.32
CA SER A 293 -9.98 -12.36 -32.97
C SER A 293 -10.84 -11.12 -32.80
N ALA A 294 -11.94 -11.23 -32.05
CA ALA A 294 -12.79 -10.10 -31.72
C ALA A 294 -12.08 -9.24 -30.66
N ASN A 295 -11.78 -8.01 -31.07
CA ASN A 295 -11.29 -6.86 -30.30
C ASN A 295 -11.61 -6.86 -28.79
N ALA A 296 -10.58 -6.96 -27.97
CA ALA A 296 -10.49 -6.22 -26.71
C ALA A 296 -9.49 -5.06 -26.96
N GLY A 297 -10.00 -3.86 -27.23
CA GLY A 297 -9.17 -2.66 -27.19
C GLY A 297 -8.71 -2.38 -25.75
N PRO A 298 -7.64 -1.60 -25.53
CA PRO A 298 -7.29 -1.15 -24.18
C PRO A 298 -8.50 -0.39 -23.62
N SER A 299 -9.08 -0.91 -22.54
CA SER A 299 -10.17 -0.25 -21.82
C SER A 299 -9.71 1.13 -21.38
N ILE A 300 -10.50 2.16 -21.72
CA ILE A 300 -10.25 3.53 -21.28
C ILE A 300 -10.29 3.55 -19.75
N PRO A 301 -9.24 4.00 -19.06
CA PRO A 301 -9.24 4.04 -17.61
C PRO A 301 -10.34 4.96 -17.09
N THR A 302 -11.09 4.50 -16.10
CA THR A 302 -12.04 5.35 -15.38
C THR A 302 -11.32 6.50 -14.67
N LEU A 303 -12.05 7.57 -14.32
CA LEU A 303 -11.51 8.67 -13.51
C LEU A 303 -10.88 8.14 -12.20
N PHE A 304 -11.47 7.10 -11.64
CA PHE A 304 -10.98 6.43 -10.44
C PHE A 304 -9.68 5.67 -10.67
N GLU A 305 -9.55 4.91 -11.78
CA GLU A 305 -8.28 4.25 -12.13
C GLU A 305 -7.17 5.27 -12.41
N THR A 306 -7.50 6.36 -13.08
CA THR A 306 -6.60 7.51 -13.28
C THR A 306 -6.19 8.13 -11.94
N CYS A 307 -7.14 8.23 -11.00
CA CYS A 307 -6.90 8.68 -9.65
C CYS A 307 -5.88 7.79 -8.92
N ILE A 308 -6.13 6.48 -8.85
CA ILE A 308 -5.23 5.54 -8.17
C ILE A 308 -3.82 5.61 -8.77
N ALA A 309 -3.72 5.65 -10.08
CA ALA A 309 -2.44 5.70 -10.77
C ALA A 309 -1.66 7.00 -10.45
N LEU A 310 -2.35 8.15 -10.40
CA LEU A 310 -1.74 9.44 -10.06
C LEU A 310 -1.33 9.54 -8.58
N SER A 311 -2.18 9.03 -7.69
CA SER A 311 -1.99 9.05 -6.24
C SER A 311 -0.91 8.07 -5.75
N CYS A 312 -0.52 7.14 -6.61
CA CYS A 312 0.56 6.20 -6.34
C CYS A 312 1.84 6.93 -5.92
N ASN A 313 2.39 6.57 -4.75
CA ASN A 313 3.62 7.18 -4.24
C ASN A 313 4.79 6.80 -5.16
N PRO A 314 5.39 7.76 -5.87
CA PRO A 314 6.46 7.49 -6.82
C PRO A 314 7.76 7.02 -6.16
N SER A 315 7.81 7.05 -4.82
CA SER A 315 8.91 6.51 -4.03
C SER A 315 8.79 5.01 -3.76
N ASP A 316 7.67 4.39 -4.12
CA ASP A 316 7.45 2.96 -3.94
C ASP A 316 7.82 2.15 -5.18
N LEU A 317 8.47 1.01 -4.94
CA LEU A 317 9.01 0.13 -5.99
C LEU A 317 7.92 -0.44 -6.91
N ASN A 318 6.68 -0.51 -6.41
CA ASN A 318 5.51 -0.98 -7.15
C ASN A 318 4.87 0.12 -8.00
N CYS A 319 5.29 1.38 -7.84
CA CYS A 319 4.72 2.52 -8.54
C CYS A 319 5.30 2.69 -9.95
N LYS A 320 4.74 1.94 -10.91
CA LYS A 320 5.17 2.00 -12.32
C LYS A 320 4.66 3.23 -13.08
N PHE A 321 3.71 3.96 -12.50
CA PHE A 321 3.04 5.07 -13.16
C PHE A 321 3.93 6.32 -13.30
N TRP A 322 4.83 6.55 -12.35
CA TRP A 322 5.74 7.68 -12.37
C TRP A 322 7.14 7.24 -12.76
N ARG A 323 7.83 8.05 -13.57
CA ARG A 323 9.23 7.82 -13.92
C ARG A 323 9.99 9.13 -14.03
N SER A 324 11.23 9.13 -13.55
CA SER A 324 12.14 10.24 -13.84
C SER A 324 12.46 10.27 -15.34
N SER A 325 12.60 11.46 -15.89
CA SER A 325 12.91 11.70 -17.30
C SER A 325 14.05 12.71 -17.42
N GLY A 326 14.93 12.48 -18.39
CA GLY A 326 16.12 13.30 -18.60
C GLY A 326 17.36 12.78 -17.85
N PRO A 327 18.43 13.59 -17.79
CA PRO A 327 19.72 13.17 -17.25
C PRO A 327 19.77 13.10 -15.72
N ASN A 328 18.81 13.73 -15.04
CA ASN A 328 18.76 13.84 -13.58
C ASN A 328 17.56 13.06 -13.04
N LEU A 329 17.78 12.28 -11.99
CA LEU A 329 16.77 11.43 -11.37
C LEU A 329 16.29 12.05 -10.06
N TRP A 330 14.98 12.04 -9.82
CA TRP A 330 14.46 12.37 -8.49
C TRP A 330 14.97 11.34 -7.48
N GLU A 331 15.49 11.82 -6.36
CA GLU A 331 15.95 10.98 -5.26
C GLU A 331 14.76 10.55 -4.42
N ILE A 332 14.80 9.30 -3.93
CA ILE A 332 13.86 8.82 -2.93
C ILE A 332 14.42 9.16 -1.55
N GLY A 333 13.82 10.15 -0.89
CA GLY A 333 14.11 10.50 0.49
C GLY A 333 13.34 9.61 1.46
N SER A 334 13.92 9.40 2.65
CA SER A 334 13.28 8.67 3.75
C SER A 334 13.36 9.45 5.06
N THR A 335 12.65 9.01 6.10
CA THR A 335 12.57 9.66 7.42
C THR A 335 13.92 9.80 8.13
N ASN A 336 14.92 8.98 7.78
CA ASN A 336 16.28 9.04 8.35
C ASN A 336 17.33 9.61 7.39
N ARG A 337 16.89 10.32 6.34
CA ARG A 337 17.79 10.92 5.36
C ARG A 337 18.66 11.99 6.01
N ALA A 338 19.97 11.86 5.85
CA ALA A 338 20.91 12.92 6.22
C ALA A 338 20.79 14.07 5.22
N ALA A 339 19.99 15.09 5.56
CA ALA A 339 19.83 16.29 4.76
C ALA A 339 20.42 17.51 5.49
N ASN A 340 20.90 18.49 4.73
CA ASN A 340 21.36 19.75 5.31
C ASN A 340 20.15 20.51 5.92
N PRO A 341 20.17 20.92 7.19
CA PRO A 341 19.01 21.58 7.83
C PRO A 341 18.60 22.92 7.19
N LEU A 342 19.49 23.57 6.44
CA LEU A 342 19.26 24.86 5.81
C LEU A 342 18.90 24.76 4.33
N THR A 343 19.35 23.70 3.65
CA THR A 343 19.23 23.60 2.18
C THR A 343 18.59 22.31 1.71
N GLY A 344 18.35 21.35 2.60
CA GLY A 344 17.77 20.06 2.25
C GLY A 344 16.34 19.86 2.71
N VAL A 345 15.71 18.81 2.19
CA VAL A 345 14.44 18.26 2.67
C VAL A 345 14.76 17.13 3.68
N PRO A 346 14.61 17.35 4.99
CA PRO A 346 15.11 16.42 6.00
C PRO A 346 14.12 15.32 6.40
N TYR A 347 12.83 15.52 6.14
CA TYR A 347 11.76 14.59 6.51
C TYR A 347 10.64 14.68 5.47
N GLY A 348 9.84 13.62 5.35
CA GLY A 348 8.64 13.62 4.51
C GLY A 348 7.52 14.43 5.16
N PRO A 349 6.47 14.84 4.41
CA PRO A 349 5.28 15.40 5.05
C PRO A 349 4.76 14.40 6.10
N GLY A 350 4.32 14.87 7.27
CA GLY A 350 3.88 14.07 8.44
C GLY A 350 4.54 12.69 8.65
N THR A 351 3.88 11.57 8.35
CA THR A 351 4.33 10.18 8.52
C THR A 351 4.83 9.51 7.22
N ALA A 352 4.90 10.23 6.09
CA ALA A 352 5.35 9.64 4.83
C ALA A 352 6.78 9.12 5.00
N GLN A 353 6.91 7.80 4.97
CA GLN A 353 8.19 7.12 5.12
C GLN A 353 9.13 7.39 3.94
N LYS A 354 8.55 7.69 2.77
CA LYS A 354 9.27 8.04 1.56
C LYS A 354 8.63 9.21 0.82
N TYR A 355 9.47 10.00 0.16
CA TYR A 355 9.11 11.19 -0.60
C TYR A 355 10.14 11.45 -1.69
N LEU A 356 9.78 12.22 -2.72
CA LEU A 356 10.74 12.57 -3.76
C LEU A 356 11.48 13.87 -3.46
N VAL A 357 12.76 13.89 -3.81
CA VAL A 357 13.65 15.04 -3.64
C VAL A 357 14.39 15.33 -4.95
N ALA A 358 14.31 16.57 -5.40
CA ALA A 358 15.15 17.11 -6.48
C ALA A 358 16.29 17.93 -5.84
N SER A 359 17.54 17.50 -6.02
CA SER A 359 18.69 18.03 -5.28
C SER A 359 19.61 18.94 -6.10
N PHE A 360 19.50 20.26 -5.92
CA PHE A 360 20.32 21.25 -6.62
C PHE A 360 21.57 21.64 -5.83
N LEU A 361 22.36 20.63 -5.42
CA LEU A 361 23.62 20.85 -4.70
C LEU A 361 24.81 21.09 -5.66
N ASN A 362 24.64 20.77 -6.94
CA ASN A 362 25.62 20.99 -7.99
C ASN A 362 25.09 22.05 -8.97
N ASN A 363 25.94 23.02 -9.34
CA ASN A 363 25.59 24.10 -10.27
C ASN A 363 25.42 23.61 -11.72
N VAL A 364 25.82 22.37 -12.01
CA VAL A 364 25.63 21.74 -13.34
C VAL A 364 24.19 21.25 -13.51
N VAL A 365 23.50 20.92 -12.41
CA VAL A 365 22.12 20.43 -12.44
C VAL A 365 21.17 21.61 -12.30
N ASN A 366 20.37 21.85 -13.35
CA ASN A 366 19.44 22.96 -13.41
C ASN A 366 17.97 22.53 -13.34
N ASN A 367 17.64 21.28 -13.69
CA ASN A 367 16.29 20.75 -13.58
C ASN A 367 16.20 19.25 -13.28
N TYR A 368 15.04 18.84 -12.77
CA TYR A 368 14.59 17.46 -12.61
C TYR A 368 13.18 17.32 -13.18
N ILE A 369 12.92 16.25 -13.92
CA ILE A 369 11.63 16.02 -14.56
C ILE A 369 11.11 14.65 -14.12
N LEU A 370 9.93 14.63 -13.52
CA LEU A 370 9.15 13.42 -13.26
C LEU A 370 7.99 13.39 -14.25
N VAL A 371 7.72 12.24 -14.87
CA VAL A 371 6.71 12.08 -15.90
C VAL A 371 5.79 10.93 -15.52
N SER A 372 4.48 11.16 -15.61
CA SER A 372 3.48 10.11 -15.42
C SER A 372 3.32 9.25 -16.68
N ASP A 373 2.58 8.15 -16.58
CA ASP A 373 1.99 7.52 -17.76
C ASP A 373 0.85 8.37 -18.33
N ILE A 374 0.32 7.98 -19.48
CA ILE A 374 -0.81 8.65 -20.11
C ILE A 374 -2.02 8.53 -19.17
N LEU A 375 -2.64 9.66 -18.88
CA LEU A 375 -3.89 9.76 -18.14
C LEU A 375 -4.99 10.34 -19.03
N GLN A 376 -6.23 10.00 -18.70
CA GLN A 376 -7.42 10.57 -19.32
C GLN A 376 -8.24 11.30 -18.27
N VAL A 377 -8.24 12.63 -18.34
CA VAL A 377 -9.06 13.47 -17.46
C VAL A 377 -10.40 13.74 -18.15
N PRO A 378 -11.53 13.36 -17.54
CA PRO A 378 -12.86 13.70 -18.05
C PRO A 378 -13.15 15.20 -17.88
N SER A 379 -14.22 15.68 -18.51
CA SER A 379 -14.66 17.07 -18.45
C SER A 379 -15.30 17.48 -17.10
N THR A 380 -15.06 16.72 -16.04
CA THR A 380 -15.55 17.02 -14.69
C THR A 380 -14.48 17.75 -13.88
N ASP A 381 -14.92 18.66 -13.01
CA ASP A 381 -14.02 19.37 -12.09
C ASP A 381 -13.26 18.36 -11.21
N THR A 382 -11.97 18.26 -11.48
CA THR A 382 -11.05 17.32 -10.84
C THR A 382 -9.79 18.08 -10.45
N PHE A 383 -9.35 17.93 -9.21
CA PHE A 383 -8.20 18.62 -8.66
C PHE A 383 -7.11 17.62 -8.28
N PHE A 384 -5.88 17.85 -8.72
CA PHE A 384 -4.71 17.07 -8.32
C PHE A 384 -4.07 17.68 -7.08
N CYS A 385 -4.06 16.91 -6.00
CA CYS A 385 -3.52 17.30 -4.70
C CYS A 385 -2.17 16.64 -4.44
N PHE A 386 -1.20 17.45 -4.00
CA PHE A 386 0.17 17.03 -3.74
C PHE A 386 0.81 17.87 -2.64
N TYR A 387 1.86 17.32 -2.02
CA TYR A 387 2.74 18.06 -1.12
C TYR A 387 3.93 18.64 -1.89
N GLU A 388 4.27 19.88 -1.56
CA GLU A 388 5.48 20.57 -2.01
C GLU A 388 6.33 21.05 -0.83
N TYR A 389 7.65 21.06 -1.02
CA TYR A 389 8.61 21.63 -0.07
C TYR A 389 9.68 22.41 -0.84
N PHE A 390 10.01 23.61 -0.36
CA PHE A 390 11.14 24.40 -0.87
C PHE A 390 12.12 24.68 0.26
N ALA A 391 13.36 24.19 0.13
CA ALA A 391 14.38 24.39 1.15
C ALA A 391 15.01 25.80 1.10
N THR A 392 15.12 26.38 -0.11
CA THR A 392 15.78 27.67 -0.36
C THR A 392 15.07 28.50 -1.44
N GLU A 393 15.41 29.78 -1.48
CA GLU A 393 14.91 30.74 -2.47
C GLU A 393 15.48 30.50 -3.87
N GLY A 394 14.67 30.77 -4.89
CA GLY A 394 15.02 30.62 -6.30
C GLY A 394 14.75 29.22 -6.87
N LEU A 395 14.26 28.30 -6.04
CA LEU A 395 13.72 27.02 -6.46
C LEU A 395 12.30 27.20 -7.01
N THR A 396 11.96 26.40 -8.02
CA THR A 396 10.66 26.43 -8.69
C THR A 396 10.12 25.02 -8.85
N LEU A 397 8.80 24.88 -8.79
CA LEU A 397 8.08 23.63 -9.08
C LEU A 397 6.94 23.96 -10.04
N SER A 398 6.88 23.25 -11.16
CA SER A 398 5.79 23.37 -12.13
C SER A 398 5.22 22.01 -12.46
N ILE A 399 3.91 21.95 -12.70
CA ILE A 399 3.22 20.75 -13.13
C ILE A 399 2.49 21.07 -14.42
N CYS A 400 2.84 20.34 -15.47
CA CYS A 400 2.44 20.65 -16.83
C CYS A 400 1.94 19.42 -17.58
N THR A 401 1.21 19.63 -18.66
CA THR A 401 0.82 18.58 -19.60
C THR A 401 2.02 18.12 -20.45
N SER A 402 1.80 17.11 -21.31
CA SER A 402 2.78 16.67 -22.32
C SER A 402 3.26 17.80 -23.22
N GLU A 403 2.38 18.77 -23.50
CA GLU A 403 2.59 19.92 -24.38
C GLU A 403 3.24 21.11 -23.65
N MET A 404 3.59 20.92 -22.37
CA MET A 404 4.18 21.93 -21.49
C MET A 404 3.22 23.06 -21.09
N ASP A 405 1.91 22.83 -21.20
CA ASP A 405 0.91 23.73 -20.61
C ASP A 405 0.85 23.50 -19.10
N CYS A 406 1.43 24.43 -18.35
CA CYS A 406 1.55 24.32 -16.90
C CYS A 406 0.28 24.82 -16.19
N PHE A 407 -0.46 23.90 -15.58
CA PHE A 407 -1.64 24.20 -14.77
C PHE A 407 -1.28 24.42 -13.28
N TYR A 408 -0.03 24.21 -12.91
CA TYR A 408 0.54 24.67 -11.65
C TYR A 408 1.95 25.18 -11.89
N SER A 409 2.28 26.33 -11.30
CA SER A 409 3.65 26.82 -11.25
C SER A 409 3.83 27.70 -10.02
N LYS A 410 4.83 27.36 -9.22
CA LYS A 410 5.25 28.17 -8.09
C LYS A 410 6.69 28.62 -8.29
N ASN A 411 6.83 29.92 -8.51
CA ASN A 411 8.11 30.59 -8.70
C ASN A 411 8.48 31.31 -7.40
N ASN A 412 9.40 30.72 -6.63
CA ASN A 412 9.73 31.23 -5.32
C ASN A 412 10.94 32.17 -5.38
N LEU A 413 10.75 33.35 -6.01
CA LEU A 413 11.80 34.37 -6.12
C LEU A 413 12.03 35.14 -4.81
N THR A 414 11.05 35.13 -3.90
CA THR A 414 11.12 35.71 -2.55
C THR A 414 10.17 34.93 -1.64
N ILE A 415 10.69 34.26 -0.61
CA ILE A 415 9.85 33.44 0.26
C ILE A 415 9.25 34.30 1.37
N ALA A 416 7.91 34.32 1.49
CA ALA A 416 7.28 34.80 2.71
C ALA A 416 7.72 33.89 3.88
N LEU A 417 8.30 34.46 4.93
CA LEU A 417 8.90 33.75 6.09
C LEU A 417 8.03 32.60 6.67
N LYS A 418 6.71 32.65 6.51
CA LYS A 418 5.76 31.64 7.00
C LYS A 418 5.60 30.40 6.13
N GLU A 419 6.01 30.42 4.86
CA GLU A 419 5.93 29.26 3.94
C GLU A 419 7.27 28.52 3.79
N ASN A 420 8.31 29.02 4.43
CA ASN A 420 9.68 28.51 4.29
C ASN A 420 9.85 27.14 4.95
N ARG A 421 10.58 26.23 4.28
CA ARG A 421 11.11 24.98 4.86
C ARG A 421 10.09 24.10 5.57
N LYS A 422 8.87 24.07 5.04
CA LYS A 422 7.80 23.19 5.49
C LYS A 422 7.09 22.59 4.29
N TRP A 423 6.52 21.40 4.49
CA TRP A 423 5.64 20.81 3.50
C TRP A 423 4.32 21.58 3.45
N ASN A 424 3.84 21.88 2.26
CA ASN A 424 2.55 22.51 2.02
C ASN A 424 1.75 21.62 1.09
N ILE A 425 0.46 21.42 1.40
CA ILE A 425 -0.47 20.77 0.49
C ILE A 425 -0.97 21.80 -0.54
N ARG A 426 -1.08 21.38 -1.79
CA ARG A 426 -1.64 22.15 -2.89
C ARG A 426 -2.57 21.26 -3.68
N CYS A 427 -3.73 21.79 -4.04
CA CYS A 427 -4.66 21.16 -4.96
C CYS A 427 -4.83 22.11 -6.17
N THR A 428 -4.67 21.58 -7.37
CA THR A 428 -4.79 22.36 -8.61
C THR A 428 -5.73 21.66 -9.58
N ARG A 429 -6.52 22.44 -10.33
CA ARG A 429 -7.47 21.89 -11.30
C ARG A 429 -6.69 21.17 -12.42
N LEU A 430 -7.07 19.92 -12.70
CA LEU A 430 -6.56 19.19 -13.84
C LEU A 430 -7.28 19.65 -15.13
N PRO A 431 -6.52 20.01 -16.18
CA PRO A 431 -7.10 20.20 -17.51
C PRO A 431 -7.82 18.94 -18.01
N GLU A 432 -8.91 19.10 -18.74
CA GLU A 432 -9.55 17.96 -19.41
C GLU A 432 -8.68 17.47 -20.59
N GLY A 433 -8.74 16.16 -20.89
CA GLY A 433 -8.08 15.59 -22.06
C GLY A 433 -7.18 14.40 -21.75
N VAL A 434 -6.40 13.98 -22.77
CA VAL A 434 -5.51 12.81 -22.70
C VAL A 434 -4.07 13.27 -22.83
N TYR A 435 -3.30 13.19 -21.75
CA TYR A 435 -1.93 13.68 -21.73
C TYR A 435 -1.10 12.98 -20.64
N ARG A 436 0.19 13.31 -20.54
CA ARG A 436 1.05 12.94 -19.41
C ARG A 436 1.27 14.15 -18.55
N ILE A 437 1.34 13.96 -17.24
CA ILE A 437 1.75 15.00 -16.31
C ILE A 437 3.28 15.00 -16.22
N ARG A 438 3.86 16.20 -16.28
CA ARG A 438 5.27 16.47 -16.05
C ARG A 438 5.41 17.33 -14.80
N VAL A 439 6.08 16.81 -13.77
CA VAL A 439 6.48 17.58 -12.60
C VAL A 439 7.92 18.01 -12.79
N ILE A 440 8.14 19.31 -12.82
CA ILE A 440 9.42 19.92 -13.17
C ILE A 440 9.89 20.75 -11.98
N ALA A 441 11.00 20.34 -11.39
CA ALA A 441 11.71 21.16 -10.42
C ALA A 441 12.89 21.84 -11.12
N GLU A 442 13.09 23.14 -10.88
CA GLU A 442 14.25 23.87 -11.39
C GLU A 442 14.85 24.78 -10.33
N ASN A 443 16.16 25.01 -10.41
CA ASN A 443 16.83 26.04 -9.64
C ASN A 443 17.20 27.21 -10.55
N ARG A 444 16.49 28.33 -10.37
CA ARG A 444 16.74 29.60 -11.08
C ARG A 444 17.45 30.63 -10.18
N GLY A 445 17.71 30.27 -8.93
CA GLY A 445 18.39 31.10 -7.95
C GLY A 445 19.90 30.87 -7.91
N LYS A 446 20.57 31.70 -7.10
CA LYS A 446 21.99 31.49 -6.76
C LYS A 446 22.17 30.49 -5.61
N ASN A 447 21.09 30.24 -4.85
CA ASN A 447 21.13 29.38 -3.69
C ASN A 447 20.98 27.92 -4.10
N LYS A 448 21.82 27.07 -3.54
CA LYS A 448 21.65 25.62 -3.64
C LYS A 448 20.53 25.17 -2.72
N GLY A 449 19.88 24.08 -3.06
CA GLY A 449 18.93 23.46 -2.17
C GLY A 449 18.08 22.41 -2.84
N GLU A 450 17.03 22.00 -2.15
CA GLU A 450 16.23 20.86 -2.54
C GLU A 450 14.74 21.21 -2.62
N VAL A 451 14.07 20.56 -3.57
CA VAL A 451 12.62 20.59 -3.72
C VAL A 451 12.06 19.23 -3.34
N GLY A 452 11.07 19.20 -2.46
CA GLY A 452 10.34 18.00 -2.10
C GLY A 452 9.01 17.91 -2.85
N PHE A 453 8.64 16.70 -3.29
CA PHE A 453 7.36 16.43 -3.94
C PHE A 453 6.80 15.08 -3.49
N LEU A 454 5.49 15.04 -3.24
CA LEU A 454 4.75 13.80 -2.97
C LEU A 454 3.31 13.95 -3.50
N PRO A 455 2.88 13.20 -4.52
CA PRO A 455 1.48 13.18 -4.94
C PRO A 455 0.62 12.54 -3.85
N ILE A 456 -0.61 13.00 -3.69
CA ILE A 456 -1.51 12.51 -2.64
C ILE A 456 -2.77 11.90 -3.26
N ARG A 457 -3.54 12.70 -4.00
CA ARG A 457 -4.93 12.38 -4.33
C ARG A 457 -5.55 13.19 -5.46
N LEU A 458 -6.69 12.75 -5.95
CA LEU A 458 -7.63 13.58 -6.71
C LEU A 458 -8.85 13.95 -5.86
N SER A 459 -9.29 15.19 -5.99
CA SER A 459 -10.46 15.72 -5.31
C SER A 459 -11.45 16.34 -6.29
N ARG A 460 -12.72 16.42 -5.89
CA ARG A 460 -13.76 17.16 -6.61
C ARG A 460 -13.75 18.65 -6.28
N ASP A 461 -13.03 19.06 -5.24
CA ASP A 461 -13.01 20.43 -4.75
C ASP A 461 -11.57 20.99 -4.64
N PRO A 462 -11.42 22.33 -4.67
CA PRO A 462 -10.10 22.96 -4.65
C PRO A 462 -9.39 22.92 -3.29
N ASP A 463 -10.11 22.63 -2.20
CA ASP A 463 -9.54 22.54 -0.85
C ASP A 463 -9.06 21.11 -0.53
N GLY A 464 -9.46 20.13 -1.34
CA GLY A 464 -9.09 18.73 -1.15
C GLY A 464 -9.79 18.12 0.05
N LEU A 465 -11.12 18.24 0.13
CA LEU A 465 -11.96 17.73 1.22
C LEU A 465 -12.93 16.62 0.76
N ASP A 466 -13.41 16.69 -0.48
CA ASP A 466 -14.24 15.73 -1.20
C ASP A 466 -13.35 14.89 -2.12
N PHE A 467 -13.01 13.69 -1.67
CA PHE A 467 -12.06 12.81 -2.32
C PHE A 467 -12.70 11.96 -3.42
N ILE A 468 -11.97 11.80 -4.52
CA ILE A 468 -12.26 10.78 -5.53
C ILE A 468 -11.51 9.50 -5.15
N CYS A 469 -10.23 9.68 -4.85
CA CYS A 469 -9.29 8.85 -4.11
C CYS A 469 -8.22 9.87 -3.65
#